data_AF-A0A7K3KQ27-F1
#
_entry.id   AF-A0A7K3KQ27-F1
#
_cell.length_a   1.000
_cell.length_b   1.000
_cell.length_c   1.000
_cell.angle_alpha   90.00
_cell.angle_beta   90.00
_cell.angle_gamma   90.00
#
_symmetry.space_group_name_H-M   'P 1'
#
loop_
_entity.id
_entity.type
_entity.pdbx_description
1 polymer ?
#
loop_
_entity_poly.entity_id
_entity_poly.type
_entity_poly.pdbx_seq_one_letter_code
_entity_poly.pdbx_strand_id
1 'polypeptide(L)' 'MIPKTIHYCWFGGKDMPENVLKCIASWKKFAPDFELKLWNESNYDLNKYEYVKEAFKAEKWAFVTDVVRLDVV' A
#
# COMPACT_ATOMS: atom_id res chain seq x y z
N MET A 1 21.47 -3.56 6.23
CA MET A 1 21.27 -2.64 5.09
C MET A 1 19.78 -2.58 4.83
N ILE A 2 19.17 -1.40 4.68
CA ILE A 2 17.73 -1.28 4.45
C ILE A 2 17.43 -1.60 2.98
N PRO A 3 16.44 -2.45 2.65
CA PRO A 3 16.02 -2.69 1.27
C PRO A 3 15.63 -1.39 0.55
N LYS A 4 16.00 -1.24 -0.72
CA LYS A 4 15.58 -0.11 -1.56
C LYS A 4 14.16 -0.35 -2.10
N THR A 5 13.18 -0.45 -1.20
CA THR A 5 11.77 -0.68 -1.56
C THR A 5 10.88 0.40 -0.98
N ILE A 6 10.07 1.02 -1.84
CA ILE A 6 8.98 1.90 -1.42
C ILE A 6 7.72 1.06 -1.34
N HIS A 7 7.23 0.81 -0.13
CA HIS A 7 5.94 0.17 0.09
C HIS A 7 4.83 1.22 0.01
N TYR A 8 3.89 1.03 -0.91
CA TYR A 8 2.77 1.93 -1.08
C TYR A 8 1.46 1.15 -0.97
N CYS A 9 0.50 1.65 -0.19
CA CYS A 9 -0.78 0.97 0.02
C CYS A 9 -1.89 1.66 -0.76
N TRP A 10 -2.70 0.87 -1.46
CA TRP A 10 -3.90 1.36 -2.14
C TRP A 10 -4.96 0.27 -2.16
N PHE A 11 -5.92 0.35 -1.21
CA PHE A 11 -6.96 -0.64 -1.02
C PHE A 11 -8.33 -0.09 -1.43
N GLY A 12 -9.23 -0.98 -1.85
CA GLY A 12 -10.62 -0.65 -2.14
C GLY A 12 -10.92 -0.41 -3.63
N GLY A 13 -10.03 -0.85 -4.52
CA GLY A 13 -10.28 -0.96 -5.97
C GLY A 13 -10.56 0.32 -6.76
N LYS A 14 -10.53 1.51 -6.14
CA LYS A 14 -10.77 2.79 -6.84
C LYS A 14 -9.54 3.22 -7.64
N ASP A 15 -9.75 3.93 -8.74
CA ASP A 15 -8.65 4.53 -9.50
C ASP A 15 -7.90 5.57 -8.65
N MET A 16 -6.58 5.58 -8.79
CA MET A 16 -5.74 6.61 -8.17
C MET A 16 -5.98 7.96 -8.85
N PRO A 17 -6.22 9.03 -8.09
CA PRO A 17 -6.37 10.37 -8.67
C PRO A 17 -5.05 10.86 -9.27
N GLU A 18 -5.13 11.83 -10.19
CA GLU A 18 -3.99 12.31 -10.97
C GLU A 18 -2.83 12.83 -10.08
N ASN A 19 -3.14 13.47 -8.95
CA ASN A 19 -2.12 13.95 -8.02
C ASN A 19 -1.32 12.80 -7.38
N VAL A 20 -1.96 11.67 -7.06
CA VAL A 20 -1.30 10.46 -6.55
C VAL A 20 -0.41 9.84 -7.63
N LEU A 21 -0.90 9.75 -8.87
CA LEU A 21 -0.10 9.27 -10.00
C LEU A 21 1.13 10.17 -10.24
N LYS A 22 0.99 11.50 -10.10
CA LYS A 22 2.12 12.44 -10.15
C LYS A 22 3.15 12.19 -9.03
N CYS A 23 2.71 11.87 -7.82
CA CYS A 23 3.59 11.47 -6.72
C CYS A 23 4.34 10.16 -7.05
N ILE A 24 3.65 9.14 -7.55
CA ILE A 24 4.28 7.87 -7.93
C ILE A 24 5.32 8.08 -9.04
N ALA A 25 5.01 8.92 -10.04
CA ALA A 25 5.95 9.27 -11.10
C ALA A 25 7.18 10.02 -10.57
N SER A 26 7.02 10.89 -9.57
CA SER A 26 8.15 11.60 -8.97
C SER A 26 9.08 10.65 -8.21
N TRP A 27 8.56 9.62 -7.53
CA TRP A 27 9.37 8.60 -6.89
C TRP A 27 10.24 7.85 -7.91
N LYS A 28 9.67 7.44 -9.05
CA LYS A 28 10.44 6.80 -10.13
C LYS A 28 11.55 7.72 -10.70
N LYS A 29 11.31 9.04 -10.71
CA LYS A 29 12.29 10.04 -11.18
C LYS A 29 13.42 10.29 -10.19
N PHE A 30 13.11 10.44 -8.91
CA PHE A 30 14.07 10.89 -7.89
C PHE A 30 14.68 9.74 -7.07
N ALA A 31 14.06 8.57 -7.08
CA ALA A 31 14.56 7.34 -6.46
C ALA A 31 14.55 6.18 -7.48
N PRO A 32 15.28 6.30 -8.60
CA PRO A 32 15.24 5.32 -9.69
C PRO A 32 15.72 3.92 -9.27
N ASP A 33 16.56 3.85 -8.23
CA ASP A 33 17.09 2.60 -7.69
C ASP A 33 16.10 1.87 -6.77
N PHE A 34 14.98 2.50 -6.41
CA PHE A 34 14.00 1.92 -5.50
C PHE A 34 12.91 1.16 -6.27
N GLU A 35 12.60 -0.04 -5.80
CA GLU A 35 11.45 -0.80 -6.28
C GLU A 35 10.17 -0.28 -5.61
N LEU A 36 9.11 -0.07 -6.39
CA LEU A 36 7.79 0.28 -5.85
C LEU A 36 6.96 -0.99 -5.64
N LYS A 37 6.70 -1.35 -4.38
CA LYS A 37 5.79 -2.44 -4.01
C LYS A 37 4.43 -1.89 -3.63
N LEU A 38 3.47 -2.01 -4.55
CA LEU A 38 2.06 -1.65 -4.33
C LEU A 38 1.34 -2.77 -3.59
N TRP A 39 0.81 -2.48 -2.40
CA TRP A 39 -0.04 -3.39 -1.62
C TRP A 39 -1.52 -3.06 -1.81
N ASN A 40 -2.32 -4.09 -2.09
CA ASN A 40 -3.77 -4.00 -2.29
C ASN A 40 -4.45 -5.35 -1.96
N GLU A 41 -5.75 -5.45 -2.16
CA GLU A 41 -6.52 -6.67 -1.91
C GLU A 41 -6.15 -7.90 -2.76
N SER A 42 -5.36 -7.76 -3.83
CA SER A 42 -4.92 -8.89 -4.65
C SER A 42 -3.61 -9.53 -4.19
N ASN A 43 -2.84 -8.84 -3.34
CA ASN A 43 -1.52 -9.31 -2.91
C ASN A 43 -1.22 -9.22 -1.41
N TYR A 44 -2.12 -8.63 -0.62
CA TYR A 44 -2.06 -8.69 0.84
C TYR A 44 -3.14 -9.63 1.39
N ASP A 45 -2.78 -10.49 2.35
CA ASP A 45 -3.74 -11.39 2.99
C ASP A 45 -4.64 -10.63 3.98
N LEU A 46 -5.83 -10.24 3.51
CA LEU A 46 -6.83 -9.54 4.31
C LEU A 46 -7.44 -10.40 5.43
N ASN A 47 -7.23 -11.73 5.41
CA ASN A 47 -7.71 -12.63 6.47
C ASN A 47 -6.63 -12.92 7.53
N LYS A 48 -5.41 -12.41 7.37
CA LYS A 48 -4.29 -12.64 8.29
C LYS A 48 -4.57 -12.14 9.71
N TYR A 49 -5.32 -11.05 9.83
CA TYR A 49 -5.70 -10.45 11.11
C TYR A 49 -7.20 -10.10 11.09
N GLU A 50 -7.95 -10.50 12.12
CA GLU A 50 -9.39 -10.22 12.20
C GLU A 50 -9.67 -8.71 12.15
N TYR A 51 -8.83 -7.90 12.79
CA TYR A 51 -8.92 -6.44 12.72
C TYR A 51 -8.83 -5.90 11.28
N VAL A 52 -7.90 -6.43 10.46
CA VAL A 52 -7.77 -6.02 9.06
C VAL A 52 -8.99 -6.43 8.26
N LYS A 53 -9.48 -7.65 8.47
CA LYS A 53 -10.65 -8.18 7.80
C LYS A 53 -11.90 -7.35 8.09
N GLU A 54 -12.13 -7.00 9.36
CA GLU A 54 -13.23 -6.14 9.79
C GLU A 54 -13.10 -4.72 9.22
N ALA A 55 -11.90 -4.13 9.29
CA ALA A 55 -11.64 -2.81 8.73
C ALA A 55 -11.87 -2.78 7.21
N PHE A 56 -11.40 -3.80 6.48
CA PHE A 56 -11.60 -3.91 5.04
C PHE A 56 -13.08 -4.04 4.68
N LYS A 57 -13.83 -4.91 5.38
CA LYS A 57 -15.29 -5.06 5.19
C LYS A 57 -16.07 -3.78 5.49
N ALA A 58 -15.61 -2.97 6.44
CA ALA A 58 -16.21 -1.69 6.81
C ALA A 58 -15.74 -0.52 5.92
N GLU A 59 -14.99 -0.79 4.85
CA GLU A 59 -14.41 0.21 3.95
C GLU A 59 -13.46 1.22 4.63
N LYS A 60 -12.81 0.78 5.71
CA LYS A 60 -11.93 1.56 6.56
C LYS A 60 -10.46 1.39 6.14
N TRP A 61 -10.14 1.83 4.92
CA TRP A 61 -8.84 1.60 4.27
C TRP A 61 -7.63 2.07 5.07
N ALA A 62 -7.72 3.26 5.69
CA ALA A 62 -6.63 3.79 6.51
C ALA A 62 -6.19 2.81 7.60
N PHE A 63 -7.15 2.17 8.28
CA PHE A 63 -6.89 1.20 9.34
C PHE A 63 -6.32 -0.12 8.81
N VAL A 64 -6.66 -0.51 7.58
CA VAL A 64 -5.98 -1.62 6.89
C VAL A 64 -4.50 -1.28 6.71
N THR A 65 -4.20 -0.08 6.20
CA THR A 65 -2.80 0.34 5.96
C THR A 65 -1.96 0.53 7.22
N ASP A 66 -2.59 0.77 8.37
CA ASP A 66 -1.90 0.87 9.66
C ASP A 66 -1.31 -0.48 10.10
N VAL A 67 -1.97 -1.59 9.75
CA VAL A 67 -1.42 -2.92 10.00
C VAL A 67 -0.40 -3.31 8.94
N VAL A 68 -0.70 -3.08 7.66
CA VAL A 68 0.20 -3.45 6.55
C VAL A 68 1.60 -2.86 6.74
N ARG A 69 1.71 -1.59 7.15
CA ARG A 69 3.01 -0.93 7.35
C ARG A 69 3.87 -1.52 8.47
N LEU A 70 3.25 -2.24 9.41
CA LEU A 70 3.95 -2.92 10.51
C LEU A 70 4.29 -4.37 10.16
N ASP A 71 3.52 -4.98 9.25
CA ASP A 71 3.59 -6.40 8.92
C ASP A 71 4.61 -6.72 7.82
N VAL A 72 4.82 -5.79 6.89
CA VAL A 72 5.65 -6.00 5.69
C VAL A 72 7.06 -5.43 5.87
N VAL A 73 8.05 -6.13 5.29
CA VAL A 73 9.49 -5.77 5.31
C VAL A 73 10.03 -5.66 3.88
#